data_AF-A0AAD6IRL6-F1
#
_entry.id   AF-A0AAD6IRL6-F1
#
_cell.length_a   1.000
_cell.length_b   1.000
_cell.length_c   1.000
_cell.angle_alpha   90.00
_cell.angle_beta   90.00
_cell.angle_gamma   90.00
#
_symmetry.space_group_name_H-M   'P 1'
#
loop_
_entity.id
_entity.type
_entity.pdbx_description
1 polymer ?
#
loop_
_entity_poly.entity_id
_entity_poly.type
_entity_poly.pdbx_seq_one_letter_code
_entity_poly.pdbx_strand_id
1 'polypeptide(L)'
;MITGSMDVCFGIDMINSISGPLPTRLPAVALVDSQIRFLGAMWAGYGMMLWWTSNDLERRRTPLGLLGAIMFLAGLGRLLSGLSHGFSATWVQVATAAELFGPVAMYWLGF
;
A
#
# COMPACT_ATOMS: atom_id res chain seq x y z
N MET A 1 1.13 -0.06 8.55
CA MET A 1 2.07 -0.74 9.48
C MET A 1 1.67 -2.21 9.67
N ILE A 2 0.54 -2.51 10.33
CA ILE A 2 0.12 -3.90 10.62
C ILE A 2 0.05 -4.75 9.35
N THR A 3 -0.62 -4.27 8.30
CA THR A 3 -0.75 -5.01 7.03
C THR A 3 0.60 -5.28 6.38
N GLY A 4 1.51 -4.31 6.37
CA GLY A 4 2.87 -4.51 5.84
C GLY A 4 3.69 -5.50 6.65
N SER A 5 3.57 -5.46 7.98
CA SER A 5 4.21 -6.44 8.85
C SER A 5 3.65 -7.85 8.62
N MET A 6 2.35 -7.98 8.37
CA MET A 6 1.74 -9.26 7.99
C MET A 6 2.29 -9.77 6.65
N ASP A 7 2.42 -8.91 5.64
CA ASP A 7 3.01 -9.29 4.35
C ASP A 7 4.47 -9.78 4.49
N VAL A 8 5.25 -9.20 5.41
CA VAL A 8 6.61 -9.69 5.72
C VAL A 8 6.59 -11.08 6.33
N CYS A 9 5.70 -11.34 7.28
CA CYS A 9 5.64 -12.61 8.00
C CYS A 9 5.06 -13.73 7.14
N PHE A 10 3.94 -13.47 6.47
CA PHE A 10 3.12 -14.46 5.79
C PHE A 10 3.33 -14.49 4.27
N GLY A 11 3.89 -13.45 3.67
CA GLY A 11 4.20 -13.42 2.24
C GLY A 11 2.97 -13.67 1.37
N ILE A 12 3.12 -14.52 0.37
CA ILE A 12 2.07 -14.84 -0.60
C ILE A 12 0.82 -15.50 0.01
N ASP A 13 0.92 -16.07 1.22
CA ASP A 13 -0.22 -16.69 1.89
C ASP A 13 -1.32 -15.69 2.22
N MET A 14 -0.97 -14.41 2.46
CA MET A 14 -1.96 -13.34 2.62
C MET A 14 -2.78 -13.15 1.34
N ILE A 15 -2.13 -13.17 0.18
CA ILE A 15 -2.83 -13.07 -1.10
C ILE A 15 -3.69 -14.30 -1.33
N ASN A 16 -3.17 -15.50 -1.13
CA ASN A 16 -3.92 -16.75 -1.28
C ASN A 16 -5.19 -16.79 -0.42
N SER A 17 -5.13 -16.24 0.80
CA SER A 17 -6.28 -16.17 1.71
C SER A 17 -7.41 -15.27 1.23
N ILE A 18 -7.11 -14.31 0.34
CA ILE A 18 -8.06 -13.29 -0.15
C ILE A 18 -8.48 -13.55 -1.60
N SER A 19 -7.55 -13.98 -2.47
CA SER A 19 -7.77 -14.19 -3.91
C SER A 19 -8.06 -15.65 -4.30
N GLY A 20 -7.92 -16.59 -3.37
CA GLY A 20 -7.87 -18.01 -3.66
C GLY A 20 -6.45 -18.48 -4.04
N PRO A 21 -6.23 -19.81 -4.08
CA PRO A 21 -4.90 -20.40 -4.20
C PRO A 21 -4.27 -20.13 -5.57
N LEU A 22 -3.07 -19.54 -5.56
CA LEU A 22 -2.23 -19.42 -6.75
C LEU A 22 -1.56 -20.77 -7.09
N PRO A 23 -1.20 -21.03 -8.36
CA PRO A 23 -0.53 -22.28 -8.74
C PRO A 23 0.84 -22.41 -8.06
N THR A 24 0.95 -23.24 -7.03
CA THR A 24 2.06 -23.27 -6.05
C THR A 24 3.41 -23.85 -6.53
N ARG A 25 3.67 -23.93 -7.84
CA ARG A 25 4.88 -24.59 -8.38
C ARG A 25 5.60 -23.85 -9.51
N LEU A 26 5.24 -22.60 -9.79
CA LEU A 26 5.89 -21.82 -10.84
C LEU A 26 7.04 -20.98 -10.25
N PRO A 27 8.19 -20.83 -10.93
CA PRO A 27 9.26 -19.90 -10.51
C PRO A 27 8.76 -18.47 -10.25
N ALA A 28 7.69 -18.06 -10.93
CA ALA A 28 7.00 -16.79 -10.70
C ALA A 28 6.46 -16.64 -9.25
N VAL A 29 6.10 -17.72 -8.58
CA VAL A 29 5.59 -17.70 -7.19
C VAL A 29 6.67 -17.24 -6.22
N ALA A 30 7.89 -17.77 -6.34
CA ALA A 30 9.00 -17.37 -5.47
C ALA A 30 9.37 -15.89 -5.69
N LEU A 31 9.33 -15.43 -6.94
CA LEU A 31 9.54 -14.02 -7.26
C LEU A 31 8.45 -13.14 -6.62
N VAL A 32 7.18 -13.49 -6.79
CA VAL A 32 6.04 -12.77 -6.21
C VAL A 32 6.08 -12.76 -4.69
N ASP A 33 6.36 -13.91 -4.03
CA ASP A 33 6.50 -13.98 -2.57
C ASP A 33 7.62 -13.06 -2.07
N SER A 34 8.78 -13.07 -2.73
CA SER A 34 9.89 -12.18 -2.36
C SER A 34 9.53 -10.69 -2.51
N GLN A 35 8.78 -10.34 -3.57
CA GLN A 35 8.30 -8.98 -3.79
C GLN A 35 7.26 -8.55 -2.75
N ILE A 36 6.33 -9.43 -2.37
CA ILE A 36 5.33 -9.16 -1.33
C ILE A 36 6.02 -8.91 0.01
N ARG A 37 6.99 -9.75 0.40
CA ARG A 37 7.71 -9.58 1.67
C ARG A 37 8.53 -8.30 1.69
N PHE A 38 9.23 -7.99 0.60
CA PHE A 38 9.98 -6.73 0.47
C PHE A 38 9.06 -5.51 0.56
N LEU A 39 7.98 -5.50 -0.23
CA LEU A 39 7.02 -4.39 -0.24
C LEU A 39 6.27 -4.29 1.10
N GLY A 40 6.02 -5.41 1.76
CA GLY A 40 5.47 -5.47 3.12
C GLY A 40 6.33 -4.71 4.13
N ALA A 41 7.65 -4.92 4.09
CA ALA A 41 8.59 -4.20 4.96
C ALA A 41 8.58 -2.69 4.65
N MET A 42 8.59 -2.33 3.36
CA MET A 42 8.48 -0.94 2.92
C MET A 42 7.17 -0.30 3.38
N TRP A 43 6.05 -1.01 3.29
CA TRP A 43 4.74 -0.54 3.72
C TRP A 43 4.62 -0.44 5.26
N ALA A 44 5.27 -1.35 5.99
CA ALA A 44 5.38 -1.26 7.44
C ALA A 44 6.15 0.01 7.83
N GLY A 45 7.32 0.24 7.22
CA GLY A 45 8.14 1.44 7.40
C GLY A 45 7.42 2.72 7.01
N TYR A 46 6.68 2.71 5.89
CA TYR A 46 5.83 3.83 5.48
C TYR A 46 4.80 4.18 6.55
N GLY A 47 4.11 3.18 7.11
CA GLY A 47 3.16 3.39 8.20
C GLY A 47 3.81 3.91 9.49
N MET A 48 5.03 3.46 9.81
CA MET A 48 5.80 3.98 10.94
C MET A 48 6.18 5.44 10.72
N MET A 49 6.63 5.80 9.52
CA MET A 49 6.98 7.17 9.17
C MET A 49 5.76 8.08 9.19
N LEU A 50 4.61 7.61 8.68
CA LEU A 50 3.34 8.33 8.78
C LEU A 50 2.93 8.58 10.22
N TRP A 51 3.05 7.58 11.11
CA TRP A 51 2.79 7.80 12.53
C TRP A 51 3.76 8.84 13.08
N TRP A 52 5.07 8.70 12.83
CA TRP A 52 6.06 9.65 13.28
C TRP A 52 5.77 11.08 12.81
N THR A 53 5.47 11.31 11.52
CA THR A 53 5.13 12.66 11.02
C THR A 53 3.84 13.19 11.61
N SER A 54 2.86 12.33 11.86
CA SER A 54 1.56 12.69 12.44
C SER A 54 1.64 13.20 13.89
N ASN A 55 2.72 12.87 14.62
CA ASN A 55 2.90 13.35 16.00
C ASN A 55 3.29 14.85 16.08
N ASP A 56 3.73 15.47 14.98
CA ASP A 56 4.13 16.88 14.94
C ASP A 56 3.99 17.43 13.51
N LEU A 57 2.76 17.75 13.14
CA LEU A 57 2.39 18.13 11.77
C LEU A 57 3.03 19.44 11.33
N GLU A 58 3.13 20.43 12.22
CA GLU A 58 3.72 21.74 11.90
C GLU A 58 5.19 21.61 11.55
N ARG A 59 5.96 20.86 12.34
CA ARG A 59 7.40 20.71 12.13
C ARG A 59 7.74 19.70 11.03
N ARG A 60 6.85 18.74 10.76
CA ARG A 60 7.11 17.59 9.86
C ARG A 60 6.24 17.61 8.60
N ARG A 61 5.77 18.80 8.22
CA ARG A 61 4.94 19.01 7.03
C ARG A 61 5.57 18.48 5.74
N THR A 62 6.86 18.75 5.51
CA THR A 62 7.54 18.30 4.29
C THR A 62 7.60 16.77 4.19
N PRO A 63 8.08 16.02 5.20
CA PRO A 63 7.97 14.56 5.21
C PRO A 63 6.54 14.05 5.01
N LEU A 64 5.53 14.67 5.64
CA LEU A 64 4.13 14.28 5.48
C LEU A 64 3.65 14.46 4.04
N GLY A 65 3.97 15.60 3.41
CA GLY A 65 3.63 15.87 2.01
C GLY A 65 4.28 14.86 1.05
N LEU A 66 5.54 14.48 1.30
CA LEU A 66 6.21 13.42 0.53
C LEU A 66 5.51 12.06 0.69
N LEU A 67 5.15 11.68 1.92
CA LEU A 67 4.39 10.45 2.17
C LEU A 67 3.04 10.48 1.45
N GLY A 68 2.36 11.63 1.45
CA GLY A 68 1.12 11.84 0.70
C GLY A 68 1.29 11.67 -0.81
N ALA A 69 2.34 12.28 -1.39
CA ALA A 69 2.65 12.13 -2.81
C ALA A 69 2.97 10.67 -3.18
N ILE A 70 3.74 9.96 -2.34
CA ILE A 70 4.03 8.54 -2.51
C ILE A 70 2.73 7.71 -2.48
N MET A 71 1.80 8.01 -1.56
CA MET A 71 0.51 7.32 -1.49
C MET A 71 -0.32 7.56 -2.75
N PHE A 72 -0.36 8.80 -3.24
CA PHE A 72 -1.07 9.14 -4.46
C PHE A 72 -0.53 8.37 -5.67
N LEU A 73 0.80 8.29 -5.81
CA LEU A 73 1.45 7.50 -6.86
C LEU A 73 1.14 6.00 -6.71
N ALA A 74 1.11 5.47 -5.49
CA ALA A 74 0.71 4.09 -5.23
C ALA A 74 -0.75 3.82 -5.65
N GLY A 75 -1.66 4.75 -5.34
CA GLY A 75 -3.06 4.72 -5.76
C GLY A 75 -3.22 4.73 -7.28
N LEU A 76 -2.40 5.51 -8.00
CA LEU A 76 -2.37 5.46 -9.47
C LEU A 76 -1.94 4.09 -9.99
N GLY A 77 -0.93 3.47 -9.37
CA GLY A 77 -0.52 2.10 -9.70
C GLY A 77 -1.65 1.09 -9.53
N ARG A 78 -2.41 1.17 -8.43
CA ARG A 78 -3.60 0.34 -8.21
C ARG A 78 -4.72 0.62 -9.20
N LEU A 79 -4.99 1.90 -9.50
CA LEU A 79 -5.99 2.28 -10.48
C LEU A 79 -5.65 1.70 -11.86
N LEU A 80 -4.41 1.86 -12.32
CA LEU A 80 -3.97 1.29 -13.60
C LEU A 80 -4.13 -0.23 -13.62
N SER A 81 -3.73 -0.92 -12.54
CA SER A 81 -3.91 -2.37 -12.43
C SER A 81 -5.40 -2.77 -12.50
N GLY A 82 -6.27 -2.06 -11.77
CA GLY A 82 -7.70 -2.30 -11.76
C GLY A 82 -8.39 -1.98 -13.09
N LEU A 83 -7.90 -0.99 -13.84
CA LEU A 83 -8.36 -0.69 -15.20
C LEU A 83 -7.91 -1.75 -16.22
N SER A 84 -6.72 -2.33 -16.05
CA SER A 84 -6.18 -3.35 -16.96
C SER A 84 -6.72 -4.76 -16.69
N HIS A 85 -6.93 -5.13 -15.43
CA HIS A 85 -7.25 -6.50 -15.03
C HIS A 85 -8.59 -6.63 -14.29
N GLY A 86 -9.27 -5.51 -14.03
CA GLY A 86 -10.43 -5.46 -13.14
C GLY A 86 -10.04 -5.37 -11.66
N PHE A 87 -10.98 -4.90 -10.84
CA PHE A 87 -10.83 -4.92 -9.38
C PHE A 87 -11.34 -6.25 -8.83
N SER A 88 -10.45 -7.04 -8.25
CA SER A 88 -10.79 -8.36 -7.68
C SER A 88 -11.56 -8.28 -6.35
N ALA A 89 -11.49 -7.17 -5.63
CA ALA A 89 -12.16 -7.01 -4.34
C ALA A 89 -12.61 -5.56 -4.08
N THR A 90 -13.80 -5.39 -3.49
CA THR A 90 -14.38 -4.07 -3.18
C THR A 90 -13.50 -3.26 -2.23
N TRP A 91 -12.85 -3.90 -1.26
CA TRP A 91 -11.94 -3.19 -0.33
C TRP A 91 -10.74 -2.56 -1.06
N VAL A 92 -10.27 -3.16 -2.17
CA VAL A 92 -9.19 -2.61 -2.99
C VAL A 92 -9.67 -1.36 -3.72
N GLN A 93 -10.93 -1.31 -4.16
CA GLN A 93 -11.53 -0.12 -4.75
C GLN A 93 -11.58 1.03 -3.74
N VAL A 94 -12.04 0.75 -2.52
CA VAL A 94 -12.09 1.72 -1.42
C VAL A 94 -10.68 2.21 -1.06
N ALA A 95 -9.72 1.30 -0.96
CA ALA A 95 -8.32 1.66 -0.71
C ALA A 95 -7.76 2.55 -1.83
N THR A 96 -8.02 2.20 -3.10
CA THR A 96 -7.57 2.99 -4.25
C THR A 96 -8.16 4.41 -4.23
N ALA A 97 -9.44 4.55 -3.89
CA ALA A 97 -10.07 5.85 -3.71
C ALA A 97 -9.41 6.64 -2.56
N ALA A 98 -9.19 5.99 -1.40
CA ALA A 98 -8.53 6.64 -0.27
C ALA A 98 -7.10 7.09 -0.60
N GLU A 99 -6.35 6.32 -1.39
CA GLU A 99 -4.99 6.63 -1.81
C GLU A 99 -4.92 7.80 -2.80
N LEU A 100 -5.92 7.95 -3.67
CA LEU A 100 -5.98 9.03 -4.64
C LEU A 100 -6.54 10.32 -4.04
N PHE A 101 -7.55 10.24 -3.18
CA PHE A 101 -8.24 11.41 -2.65
C PHE A 101 -7.75 11.84 -1.28
N GLY A 102 -7.24 10.91 -0.45
CA GLY A 102 -6.77 11.20 0.90
C GLY A 102 -5.64 12.22 0.93
N PRO A 103 -4.51 11.99 0.23
CA PRO A 103 -3.40 12.94 0.19
C PRO A 103 -3.79 14.30 -0.37
N VAL A 104 -4.65 14.31 -1.39
CA VAL A 104 -5.18 15.55 -1.99
C VAL A 104 -5.98 16.30 -0.93
N ALA A 105 -6.95 15.65 -0.29
CA ALA A 105 -7.77 16.27 0.77
C ALA A 105 -6.91 16.81 1.92
N MET A 106 -5.89 16.07 2.36
CA MET A 106 -4.97 16.54 3.40
C MET A 106 -4.26 17.83 3.00
N TYR A 107 -3.73 17.89 1.77
CA TYR A 107 -3.08 19.08 1.23
C TYR A 107 -4.04 20.29 1.18
N TRP A 108 -5.29 20.10 0.74
CA TRP A 108 -6.31 21.16 0.70
C TRP A 108 -6.71 21.65 2.09
N LEU A 109 -6.69 20.78 3.10
CA LEU A 109 -6.98 21.12 4.49
C LEU A 109 -5.81 21.83 5.20
N GLY A 110 -4.72 22.11 4.48
CA GLY A 110 -3.58 22.85 5.00
C GLY A 110 -2.56 22.00 5.75
N PHE A 111 -2.64 20.67 5.62
CA PHE A 111 -1.68 19.73 6.15
C PHE A 111 -0.68 19.33 5.05
#